data_AF-A0A836T6V2-F1
#
_entry.id   AF-A0A836T6V2-F1
#
_cell.length_a   1.000
_cell.length_b   1.000
_cell.length_c   1.000
_cell.angle_alpha   90.00
_cell.angle_beta   90.00
_cell.angle_gamma   90.00
#
_symmetry.space_group_name_H-M   'P 1'
#
loop_
_entity.id
_entity.type
_entity.pdbx_description
1 polymer ?
#
loop_
_entity_poly.entity_id
_entity_poly.type
_entity_poly.pdbx_seq_one_letter_code
_entity_poly.pdbx_strand_id
1 'polypeptide(L)'
;MANNNVRDDTHQCEKCLPAFCCNYFAFGIDEPENRKDYESLLWKLAHEKTSIYVYRNQWYIMIHTRCNFLTPDNKCGIYETRPYLCKEHSVENCEYTGDDYGFSQHFKSYDDLLQYIKENTNFRFTQDPTGVRPNCI
;
A
#
# COMPACT_ATOMS: atom_id res chain seq x y z
N MET A 1 -10.82 11.50 34.54
CA MET A 1 -10.29 12.69 33.85
C MET A 1 -10.12 12.29 32.39
N ALA A 2 -11.01 12.75 31.51
CA ALA A 2 -10.93 12.46 30.09
C ALA A 2 -9.72 13.21 29.53
N ASN A 3 -8.75 12.47 28.99
CA ASN A 3 -7.53 13.03 28.42
C ASN A 3 -7.90 13.62 27.04
N ASN A 4 -8.28 14.91 27.04
CA ASN A 4 -8.66 15.66 25.84
C ASN A 4 -7.42 16.05 25.01
N ASN A 5 -6.77 15.06 24.39
CA ASN A 5 -5.91 15.31 23.23
C ASN A 5 -6.73 14.99 21.98
N VAL A 6 -7.68 15.86 21.65
CA VAL A 6 -8.28 15.87 20.32
C VAL A 6 -7.19 16.40 19.40
N ARG A 7 -6.40 15.49 18.84
CA ARG A 7 -5.40 15.84 17.86
C ARG A 7 -6.14 16.35 16.62
N ASP A 8 -5.75 17.53 16.16
CA ASP A 8 -6.28 18.14 14.93
C ASP A 8 -5.61 17.47 13.74
N ASP A 9 -6.01 16.21 13.51
CA ASP A 9 -5.47 15.32 12.48
C ASP A 9 -5.72 15.87 11.06
N THR A 10 -6.76 16.69 10.93
CA THR A 10 -7.20 17.34 9.69
C THR A 10 -6.13 18.24 9.06
N HIS A 11 -5.39 19.01 9.86
CA HIS A 11 -4.38 19.94 9.34
C HIS A 11 -3.18 19.25 8.69
N GLN A 12 -2.87 18.01 9.08
CA GLN A 12 -1.76 17.26 8.50
C GLN A 12 -2.12 16.71 7.12
N CYS A 13 -3.37 16.26 6.94
CA CYS A 13 -3.86 15.77 5.65
C CYS A 13 -3.86 16.84 4.56
N GLU A 14 -4.18 18.10 4.91
CA GLU A 14 -4.14 19.23 3.96
C GLU A 14 -2.75 19.43 3.34
N LYS A 15 -1.70 19.25 4.15
CA LYS A 15 -0.30 19.43 3.75
C LYS A 15 0.31 18.17 3.13
N CYS A 16 -0.32 17.02 3.35
CA CYS A 16 0.04 15.76 2.72
C CYS A 16 -0.33 15.83 1.24
N LEU A 17 0.65 16.03 0.37
CA LEU A 17 0.48 15.91 -1.09
C LEU A 17 1.03 14.55 -1.53
N PRO A 18 0.22 13.66 -2.13
CA PRO A 18 -1.13 13.86 -2.69
C PRO A 18 -2.30 13.38 -1.79
N ALA A 19 -2.14 13.37 -0.47
CA ALA A 19 -3.00 12.69 0.51
C ALA A 19 -2.89 11.15 0.42
N PHE A 20 -1.70 10.62 0.69
CA PHE A 20 -1.33 9.20 0.51
C PHE A 20 -2.43 8.22 0.97
N CYS A 21 -2.86 8.30 2.23
CA CYS A 21 -3.85 7.39 2.82
C CYS A 21 -5.25 7.43 2.18
N CYS A 22 -5.57 8.49 1.42
CA CYS A 22 -6.83 8.61 0.68
C CYS A 22 -6.69 8.21 -0.80
N ASN A 23 -5.51 7.77 -1.24
CA ASN A 23 -5.24 7.36 -2.62
C ASN A 23 -4.89 5.87 -2.76
N TYR A 24 -5.08 5.09 -1.70
CA TYR A 24 -5.03 3.64 -1.78
C TYR A 24 -5.92 2.99 -0.71
N PHE A 25 -6.15 1.70 -0.88
CA PHE A 25 -6.49 0.82 0.23
C PHE A 25 -5.64 -0.45 0.13
N ALA A 26 -5.43 -1.12 1.27
CA ALA A 26 -4.67 -2.35 1.33
C ALA A 26 -5.38 -3.39 2.19
N PHE A 27 -5.14 -4.66 1.90
CA PHE A 27 -5.63 -5.77 2.70
C PHE A 27 -4.62 -6.92 2.70
N GLY A 28 -4.65 -7.68 3.79
CA GLY A 28 -3.77 -8.84 3.96
C GLY A 28 -4.08 -9.92 2.93
N ILE A 29 -3.04 -10.57 2.45
CA ILE A 29 -3.09 -11.75 1.60
C ILE A 29 -2.23 -12.85 2.22
N ASP A 30 -2.49 -14.09 1.84
CA ASP A 30 -1.70 -15.22 2.31
C ASP A 30 -0.26 -15.14 1.77
N GLU A 31 0.70 -15.58 2.59
CA GLU A 31 2.08 -15.77 2.17
C GLU A 31 2.15 -16.84 1.07
N PRO A 32 2.82 -16.58 -0.07
CA PRO A 32 2.93 -17.56 -1.14
C PRO A 32 3.80 -18.76 -0.72
N GLU A 33 3.23 -19.95 -0.71
CA GLU A 33 3.91 -21.18 -0.26
C GLU A 33 4.50 -21.98 -1.43
N ASN A 34 3.94 -21.80 -2.63
CA ASN A 34 4.34 -22.55 -3.80
C ASN A 34 4.39 -21.69 -5.07
N ARG A 35 4.93 -22.26 -6.15
CA ARG A 35 5.08 -21.59 -7.44
C ARG A 35 3.77 -21.00 -7.98
N LYS A 36 2.64 -21.69 -7.81
CA LYS A 36 1.34 -21.23 -8.31
C LYS A 36 0.86 -19.99 -7.57
N ASP A 37 1.17 -19.89 -6.27
CA ASP A 37 0.82 -18.71 -5.48
C ASP A 37 1.62 -17.50 -5.98
N TYR A 38 2.92 -17.68 -6.21
CA TYR A 38 3.76 -16.64 -6.83
C TYR A 38 3.29 -16.23 -8.23
N GLU A 39 2.93 -17.18 -9.09
CA GLU A 39 2.33 -16.87 -10.40
C GLU A 39 1.03 -16.08 -10.25
N SER A 40 0.23 -16.39 -9.23
CA SER A 40 -1.00 -15.67 -8.91
C SER A 40 -0.72 -14.25 -8.39
N LEU A 41 0.42 -13.98 -7.76
CA LEU A 41 0.85 -12.64 -7.37
C LEU A 41 1.41 -11.85 -8.56
N LEU A 42 2.21 -12.50 -9.41
CA LEU A 42 2.69 -11.95 -10.67
C LEU A 42 1.53 -11.50 -11.56
N TRP A 43 0.48 -12.32 -11.68
CA TRP A 43 -0.74 -11.95 -12.40
C TRP A 43 -1.43 -10.70 -11.81
N LYS A 44 -1.46 -10.54 -10.49
CA LYS A 44 -2.00 -9.33 -9.85
C LYS A 44 -1.15 -8.10 -10.18
N LEU A 45 0.18 -8.22 -10.12
CA LEU A 45 1.12 -7.15 -10.46
C LEU A 45 1.20 -6.83 -11.96
N ALA A 46 0.67 -7.69 -12.82
CA ALA A 46 0.52 -7.39 -14.25
C ALA A 46 -0.58 -6.35 -14.54
N HIS A 47 -1.41 -6.02 -13.55
CA HIS A 47 -2.46 -4.99 -13.67
C HIS A 47 -1.97 -3.67 -13.06
N GLU A 48 -2.23 -2.57 -13.75
CA GLU A 48 -1.88 -1.23 -13.26
C GLU A 48 -2.51 -0.94 -11.89
N LYS A 49 -1.95 0.05 -11.17
CA LYS A 49 -2.43 0.51 -9.86
C LYS A 49 -2.41 -0.56 -8.76
N THR A 50 -1.55 -1.57 -8.89
CA THR A 50 -1.40 -2.64 -7.91
C THR A 50 0.05 -2.74 -7.45
N SER A 51 0.26 -2.79 -6.14
CA SER A 51 1.57 -3.16 -5.55
C SER A 51 1.38 -4.17 -4.44
N ILE A 52 2.43 -4.93 -4.12
CA ILE A 52 2.43 -5.90 -3.02
C ILE A 52 3.55 -5.52 -2.07
N TYR A 53 3.31 -5.57 -0.77
CA TYR A 53 4.35 -5.30 0.22
C TYR A 53 4.32 -6.32 1.35
N VAL A 54 5.46 -6.47 2.00
CA VAL A 54 5.63 -7.32 3.18
C VAL A 54 5.94 -6.42 4.36
N TYR A 55 5.14 -6.56 5.42
CA TYR A 55 5.31 -5.83 6.67
C TYR A 55 5.21 -6.81 7.82
N ARG A 56 6.25 -6.87 8.68
CA ARG A 56 6.32 -7.79 9.82
C ARG A 56 5.96 -9.24 9.46
N ASN A 57 6.55 -9.75 8.37
CA ASN A 57 6.31 -11.10 7.86
C ASN A 57 4.85 -11.37 7.45
N GLN A 58 4.07 -10.34 7.17
CA GLN A 58 2.71 -10.45 6.64
C GLN A 58 2.65 -9.81 5.26
N TRP A 59 1.95 -10.48 4.35
CA TRP A 59 1.82 -10.03 2.97
C TRP A 59 0.56 -9.19 2.81
N TYR A 60 0.67 -8.14 2.02
CA TYR A 60 -0.44 -7.24 1.72
C TYR A 60 -0.44 -6.91 0.24
N ILE A 61 -1.65 -6.74 -0.30
CA ILE A 61 -1.85 -6.10 -1.59
C ILE A 61 -2.40 -4.71 -1.38
N MET A 62 -1.89 -3.76 -2.17
CA MET A 62 -2.29 -2.36 -2.16
C MET A 62 -2.83 -1.99 -3.53
N ILE A 63 -4.03 -1.40 -3.53
CA ILE A 63 -4.70 -0.90 -4.73
C ILE A 63 -4.67 0.62 -4.70
N HIS A 64 -3.94 1.20 -5.66
CA HIS A 64 -3.70 2.64 -5.81
C HIS A 64 -4.87 3.31 -6.50
N THR A 65 -5.91 3.61 -5.72
CA THR A 65 -7.10 4.28 -6.21
C THR A 65 -7.52 5.43 -5.31
N ARG A 66 -7.91 6.53 -5.95
CA ARG A 66 -8.35 7.75 -5.27
C ARG A 66 -9.71 7.55 -4.61
N CYS A 67 -9.82 7.92 -3.33
CA CYS A 67 -11.08 7.99 -2.61
C CYS A 67 -12.03 9.00 -3.27
N ASN A 68 -13.29 8.61 -3.45
CA ASN A 68 -14.33 9.47 -4.06
C ASN A 68 -14.67 10.70 -3.21
N PHE A 69 -14.39 10.67 -1.91
CA PHE A 69 -14.69 11.76 -0.97
C PHE A 69 -13.50 12.65 -0.67
N LEU A 70 -12.32 12.38 -1.24
CA LEU A 70 -11.17 13.29 -1.11
C LEU A 70 -11.46 14.56 -1.92
N THR A 71 -11.41 15.73 -1.31
CA THR A 71 -11.66 17.02 -1.97
C THR A 71 -10.40 17.54 -2.69
N PRO A 72 -10.51 18.58 -3.53
CA PRO A 72 -9.34 19.24 -4.12
C PRO A 72 -8.36 19.84 -3.10
N ASP A 73 -8.85 20.17 -1.91
CA ASP A 73 -8.04 20.72 -0.80
C ASP A 73 -7.43 19.62 0.11
N ASN A 74 -7.38 18.37 -0.37
CA ASN A 74 -6.91 17.18 0.38
C ASN A 74 -7.65 16.90 1.69
N LYS A 75 -8.92 17.31 1.79
CA LYS A 75 -9.78 17.03 2.95
C LYS A 75 -10.74 15.89 2.66
N CYS A 76 -11.24 15.24 3.69
CA CYS A 76 -12.32 14.27 3.57
C CYS A 76 -13.68 15.00 3.55
N GLY A 77 -14.44 14.87 2.46
CA GLY A 77 -15.77 15.45 2.32
C GLY A 77 -16.85 14.81 3.22
N ILE A 78 -16.54 13.67 3.85
CA ILE A 78 -17.43 12.96 4.78
C ILE A 78 -16.76 12.76 6.16
N TYR A 79 -15.91 13.68 6.59
CA TYR A 79 -15.06 13.51 7.76
C TYR A 79 -15.82 13.03 9.03
N GLU A 80 -16.98 13.63 9.33
CA GLU A 80 -17.80 13.28 10.50
C GLU A 80 -18.46 11.90 10.39
N THR A 81 -18.83 11.49 9.18
CA THR A 81 -19.53 10.23 8.89
C THR A 81 -18.61 9.15 8.33
N ARG A 82 -17.29 9.34 8.45
CA ARG A 82 -16.28 8.44 7.87
C ARG A 82 -16.43 7.00 8.40
N PRO A 83 -16.14 5.98 7.57
CA PRO A 83 -16.16 4.57 8.00
C PRO A 83 -15.19 4.28 9.15
N TYR A 84 -15.42 3.19 9.88
CA TYR A 84 -14.61 2.86 11.07
C TYR A 84 -13.10 2.75 10.76
N LEU A 85 -12.72 2.16 9.62
CA LEU A 85 -11.31 2.08 9.20
C LEU A 85 -10.66 3.47 9.06
N CYS A 86 -11.40 4.46 8.57
CA CYS A 86 -10.91 5.85 8.50
C CYS A 86 -10.90 6.54 9.87
N LYS A 87 -11.71 6.10 10.83
CA LYS A 87 -11.73 6.61 12.21
C LYS A 87 -10.57 6.05 13.03
N GLU A 88 -10.21 4.79 12.80
CA GLU A 88 -9.12 4.09 13.47
C GLU A 88 -7.76 4.41 12.86
N HIS A 89 -7.72 5.05 11.70
CA HIS A 89 -6.48 5.47 11.08
C HIS A 89 -5.76 6.49 11.97
N SER A 90 -4.55 6.13 12.41
CA SER A 90 -3.73 6.95 13.30
C SER A 90 -2.67 7.72 12.51
N VAL A 91 -2.49 9.00 12.86
CA VAL A 91 -1.41 9.85 12.33
C VAL A 91 -0.05 9.58 12.99
N GLU A 92 0.02 8.72 14.01
CA GLU A 92 1.29 8.44 14.73
C GLU A 92 2.34 7.78 13.84
N ASN A 93 1.91 6.96 12.88
CA ASN A 93 2.78 6.32 11.89
C ASN A 93 2.39 6.76 10.47
N CYS A 94 2.07 8.04 10.31
CA CYS A 94 1.66 8.60 9.03
C CYS A 94 2.80 8.51 8.01
N GLU A 95 2.51 7.99 6.81
CA GLU A 95 3.44 7.89 5.68
C GLU A 95 4.04 9.25 5.28
N TYR A 96 3.31 10.33 5.56
CA TYR A 96 3.74 11.69 5.27
C TYR A 96 4.75 12.26 6.28
N THR A 97 4.67 11.87 7.55
CA THR A 97 5.47 12.48 8.64
C THR A 97 6.44 11.51 9.32
N GLY A 98 6.37 10.22 8.99
CA GLY A 98 7.21 9.17 9.58
C GLY A 98 8.42 8.80 8.71
N ASP A 99 9.49 8.34 9.36
CA ASP A 99 10.65 7.74 8.72
C ASP A 99 10.33 6.31 8.29
N ASP A 100 10.00 6.13 7.00
CA ASP A 100 9.77 4.85 6.32
C ASP A 100 8.67 3.96 6.95
N TYR A 101 7.70 3.51 6.13
CA TYR A 101 6.58 2.69 6.63
C TYR A 101 7.03 1.32 7.18
N GLY A 102 8.32 1.01 7.09
CA GLY A 102 8.96 -0.17 7.65
C GLY A 102 8.67 -1.43 6.85
N PHE A 103 8.41 -1.27 5.54
CA PHE A 103 8.25 -2.42 4.65
C PHE A 103 9.56 -3.18 4.56
N SER A 104 9.52 -4.48 4.82
CA SER A 104 10.69 -5.32 4.55
C SER A 104 10.87 -5.54 3.06
N GLN A 105 9.78 -5.52 2.29
CA GLN A 105 9.78 -5.55 0.82
C GLN A 105 8.58 -4.80 0.24
N HIS A 106 8.76 -4.14 -0.90
CA HIS A 106 7.69 -3.48 -1.66
C HIS A 106 7.87 -3.73 -3.17
N PHE A 107 7.02 -4.59 -3.72
CA PHE A 107 6.97 -4.93 -5.14
C PHE A 107 6.01 -3.97 -5.85
N LYS A 108 6.57 -3.02 -6.59
CA LYS A 108 5.84 -2.00 -7.37
C LYS A 108 5.61 -2.44 -8.81
N SER A 109 6.29 -3.50 -9.27
CA SER A 109 6.18 -4.01 -10.64
C SER A 109 6.17 -5.54 -10.69
N TYR A 110 5.74 -6.08 -11.85
CA TYR A 110 5.89 -7.51 -12.16
C TYR A 110 7.35 -7.96 -12.03
N ASP A 111 8.27 -7.14 -12.55
CA ASP A 111 9.70 -7.46 -12.60
C ASP A 111 10.33 -7.48 -11.20
N ASP A 112 9.87 -6.60 -10.28
CA ASP A 112 10.34 -6.57 -8.89
C ASP A 112 10.07 -7.91 -8.20
N LEU A 113 8.83 -8.43 -8.33
CA LEU A 113 8.47 -9.70 -7.74
C LEU A 113 9.15 -10.87 -8.47
N LEU A 114 9.27 -10.82 -9.80
CA LEU A 114 9.97 -11.85 -10.57
C LEU A 114 11.43 -11.98 -10.12
N GLN A 115 12.12 -10.84 -9.94
CA GLN A 115 13.50 -10.82 -9.46
C GLN A 115 13.59 -11.39 -8.03
N TYR A 116 12.70 -10.95 -7.14
CA TYR A 116 12.62 -11.49 -5.78
C TYR A 116 12.44 -13.02 -5.76
N ILE A 117 11.55 -13.56 -6.60
CA ILE A 117 11.33 -15.01 -6.69
C ILE A 117 12.60 -15.74 -7.13
N LYS A 118 13.30 -15.21 -8.14
CA LYS A 118 14.55 -15.81 -8.65
C LYS A 118 15.69 -15.80 -7.62
N GLU A 119 15.73 -14.78 -6.76
CA GLU A 119 16.79 -14.62 -5.75
C GLU A 119 16.50 -15.35 -4.44
N ASN A 120 15.22 -15.49 -4.08
CA ASN A 120 14.81 -15.94 -2.74
C ASN A 120 14.11 -17.31 -2.72
N THR A 121 13.83 -17.90 -3.89
CA THR A 121 13.15 -19.20 -3.98
C THR A 121 13.91 -20.17 -4.88
N ASN A 122 13.59 -21.46 -4.79
CA ASN A 122 14.10 -22.48 -5.71
C ASN A 122 13.20 -22.69 -6.95
N PHE A 123 12.14 -21.89 -7.10
CA PHE A 123 11.22 -22.00 -8.22
C PHE A 123 11.87 -21.46 -9.49
N ARG A 124 11.92 -22.29 -10.53
CA ARG A 124 12.51 -21.91 -11.82
C ARG A 124 11.50 -21.13 -12.66
N PHE A 125 11.74 -19.83 -12.80
CA PHE A 125 11.08 -18.96 -13.76
C PHE A 125 12.04 -18.66 -14.91
N THR A 126 11.63 -18.99 -16.14
CA THR A 126 12.45 -18.80 -17.35
C THR A 126 12.29 -17.42 -17.96
N GLN A 127 11.32 -16.64 -17.51
CA GLN A 127 11.07 -15.30 -18.03
C GLN A 127 12.20 -14.36 -17.59
N ASP A 128 12.74 -13.58 -18.51
CA ASP A 128 13.59 -12.43 -18.18
C ASP A 128 12.73 -11.23 -17.76
N PRO A 129 13.30 -10.23 -17.04
CA PRO A 129 12.59 -8.99 -16.74
C PRO A 129 11.99 -8.39 -18.01
N THR A 130 10.73 -8.02 -17.93
CA THR A 130 9.94 -7.55 -19.07
C THR A 130 10.29 -6.10 -19.46
N GLY A 131 10.88 -5.34 -18.55
CA GLY A 131 11.09 -3.90 -18.68
C GLY A 131 9.81 -3.10 -18.45
N VAL A 132 8.76 -3.71 -17.88
CA VAL A 132 7.52 -3.01 -17.58
C VAL A 132 7.78 -1.98 -16.48
N ARG A 133 7.21 -0.79 -16.66
CA ARG A 133 7.32 0.28 -15.65
C ARG A 133 6.64 -0.13 -14.33
N PRO A 134 7.08 0.42 -13.19
CA PRO A 134 6.36 0.29 -11.93
C PRO A 134 4.90 0.78 -12.04
N ASN A 135 4.00 0.07 -11.35
CA ASN A 135 2.57 0.39 -11.28
C ASN A 135 2.26 1.61 -10.41
N CYS A 136 3.17 1.94 -9.50
CA CYS A 136 3.12 3.10 -8.61
C CYS A 136 4.52 3.69 -8.47
N ILE A 137 4.58 5.01 -8.26
CA ILE A 137 5.82 5.77 -8.03
C ILE A 137 6.03 5.89 -6.54
#